data_AF-A0A1F3VAQ3-F1
#
_entry.id   AF-A0A1F3VAQ3-F1
#
_cell.length_a   1.000
_cell.length_b   1.000
_cell.length_c   1.000
_cell.angle_alpha   90.00
_cell.angle_beta   90.00
_cell.angle_gamma   90.00
#
_symmetry.space_group_name_H-M   'P 1'
#
loop_
_entity.id
_entity.type
_entity.pdbx_description
1 polymer ?
#
loop_
_entity_poly.entity_id
_entity_poly.type
_entity_poly.pdbx_seq_one_letter_code
_entity_poly.pdbx_strand_id
1 'polypeptide(L)'
;MKTVTNRLLMITLLTLSISACKTEISDNNNDKKPRGDRRSIQAGTLDGTINGFGWTFKSGRVTTSTFDNNKLSFDFWETYEADPCSVFISSSNRSILGSFPLKRGEYPFSLSQNVTFAFEEQDGSYLNLFVTDGRLIIDDIDGSTLRGRMVANYDSDNSVSGEFELAICTQ
;
A
#
# COMPACT_ATOMS: atom_id res chain seq x y z
N MET A 1 28.27 64.68 7.70
CA MET A 1 27.16 63.81 8.17
C MET A 1 26.93 62.75 7.09
N LYS A 2 26.92 61.44 7.27
CA LYS A 2 27.16 60.48 8.37
C LYS A 2 27.64 59.19 7.65
N THR A 3 28.82 58.65 7.95
CA THR A 3 29.11 57.57 8.91
C THR A 3 28.90 56.14 8.35
N VAL A 4 30.04 55.51 8.06
CA VAL A 4 30.47 54.15 8.46
C VAL A 4 29.81 52.91 7.83
N THR A 5 30.67 52.23 7.07
CA THR A 5 30.72 50.82 6.70
C THR A 5 30.51 49.90 7.91
N ASN A 6 29.59 48.94 7.83
CA ASN A 6 29.51 47.87 8.81
C ASN A 6 29.48 46.51 8.08
N ARG A 7 30.65 45.85 8.04
CA ARG A 7 30.80 44.46 7.61
C ARG A 7 30.44 43.59 8.81
N LEU A 8 29.25 42.99 8.81
CA LEU A 8 28.89 42.01 9.82
C LEU A 8 29.34 40.62 9.35
N LEU A 9 30.41 40.14 9.98
CA LEU A 9 30.99 38.82 9.86
C LEU A 9 30.03 37.82 10.54
N MET A 10 29.30 37.00 9.78
CA MET A 10 28.43 35.97 10.34
C MET A 10 29.27 34.70 10.56
N ILE A 11 29.58 34.43 11.82
CA ILE A 11 30.33 33.27 12.30
C ILE A 11 29.43 32.04 12.22
N THR A 12 29.71 31.13 11.30
CA THR A 12 29.10 29.81 11.19
C THR A 12 29.59 28.92 12.34
N LEU A 13 28.70 28.63 13.29
CA LEU A 13 28.96 27.70 14.39
C LEU A 13 28.65 26.27 13.88
N LEU A 14 29.70 25.51 13.57
CA LEU A 14 29.61 24.10 13.18
C LEU A 14 29.56 23.23 14.44
N THR A 15 28.38 22.79 14.86
CA THR A 15 28.23 21.83 15.94
C THR A 15 28.38 20.40 15.41
N LEU A 16 29.49 19.75 15.76
CA LEU A 16 29.75 18.34 15.51
C LEU A 16 28.95 17.48 16.52
N SER A 17 27.84 16.90 16.07
CA SER A 17 27.11 15.90 16.86
C SER A 17 27.78 14.54 16.68
N ILE A 18 28.65 14.16 17.62
CA ILE A 18 29.25 12.83 17.66
C ILE A 18 28.19 11.88 18.26
N SER A 19 27.37 11.26 17.41
CA SER A 19 26.48 10.18 17.83
C SER A 19 27.32 8.93 18.08
N ALA A 20 27.44 8.56 19.35
CA ALA A 20 28.16 7.36 19.77
C ALA A 20 27.43 6.11 19.24
N CYS A 21 28.06 5.43 18.28
CA CYS A 21 27.64 4.11 17.84
C CYS A 21 27.99 3.11 18.96
N LYS A 22 26.99 2.66 19.72
CA LYS A 22 27.15 1.56 20.66
C LYS A 22 27.16 0.27 19.84
N THR A 23 28.34 -0.28 19.60
CA THR A 23 28.51 -1.62 19.05
C THR A 23 28.11 -2.64 20.13
N GLU A 24 26.98 -3.31 19.96
CA GLU A 24 26.64 -4.51 20.73
C GLU A 24 26.64 -5.75 19.82
N ILE A 25 27.58 -6.64 20.17
CA ILE A 25 27.49 -8.10 20.21
C ILE A 25 27.31 -8.83 18.86
N SER A 26 28.41 -9.48 18.47
CA SER A 26 28.43 -10.61 17.55
C SER A 26 27.81 -11.83 18.24
N ASP A 27 26.63 -12.23 17.79
CA ASP A 27 26.10 -13.57 18.04
C ASP A 27 26.17 -14.39 16.75
N ASN A 28 27.16 -15.27 16.69
CA ASN A 28 27.18 -16.42 15.80
C ASN A 28 26.09 -17.39 16.26
N ASN A 29 24.94 -17.38 15.59
CA ASN A 29 24.00 -18.50 15.65
C ASN A 29 23.35 -18.74 14.28
N ASN A 30 23.48 -19.98 13.82
CA ASN A 30 22.87 -20.54 12.62
C ASN A 30 21.35 -20.69 12.81
N ASP A 31 20.62 -19.58 12.89
CA ASP A 31 19.16 -19.60 12.91
C ASP A 31 18.59 -19.07 11.59
N LYS A 32 17.74 -19.89 10.98
CA LYS A 32 16.95 -19.58 9.80
C LYS A 32 16.36 -18.18 9.96
N LYS A 33 16.76 -17.26 9.07
CA LYS A 33 16.21 -15.90 8.96
C LYS A 33 14.68 -15.97 9.14
N PRO A 34 14.10 -15.35 10.17
CA PRO A 34 12.65 -15.34 10.30
C PRO A 34 12.08 -14.65 9.06
N ARG A 35 11.26 -15.37 8.27
CA ARG A 35 10.40 -14.78 7.24
C ARG A 35 9.30 -14.00 7.95
N GLY A 36 9.66 -12.83 8.46
CA GLY A 36 8.80 -12.04 9.32
C GLY A 36 9.26 -10.61 9.39
N ASP A 37 9.46 -9.96 8.25
CA ASP A 37 9.22 -8.52 8.24
C ASP A 37 7.70 -8.32 8.26
N ARG A 38 7.12 -8.40 9.46
CA ARG A 38 5.73 -8.03 9.72
C ARG A 38 5.64 -6.50 9.64
N ARG A 39 5.81 -5.91 8.46
CA ARG A 39 5.66 -4.45 8.30
C ARG A 39 4.34 -4.03 8.92
N SER A 40 4.39 -3.08 9.84
CA SER A 40 3.18 -2.53 10.45
C SER A 40 2.30 -1.94 9.36
N ILE A 41 0.99 -2.24 9.40
CA ILE A 41 0.05 -1.53 8.53
C ILE A 41 -0.14 -0.14 9.15
N GLN A 42 0.13 0.89 8.36
CA GLN A 42 -0.10 2.29 8.70
C GLN A 42 -1.59 2.52 9.03
N ALA A 43 -1.87 3.44 9.94
CA ALA A 43 -3.24 3.85 10.26
C ALA A 43 -3.70 4.93 9.27
N GLY A 44 -5.01 5.04 9.04
CA GLY A 44 -5.59 5.95 8.06
C GLY A 44 -5.84 5.29 6.71
N THR A 45 -6.32 6.07 5.74
CA THR A 45 -6.69 5.58 4.40
C THR A 45 -5.56 4.81 3.74
N LEU A 46 -5.90 3.75 3.00
CA LEU A 46 -4.98 3.01 2.15
C LEU A 46 -4.37 3.93 1.09
N ASP A 47 -3.08 4.23 1.22
CA ASP A 47 -2.34 5.10 0.31
C ASP A 47 -0.89 4.62 0.11
N GLY A 48 -0.19 5.25 -0.83
CA GLY A 48 1.23 5.01 -1.11
C GLY A 48 1.62 5.41 -2.52
N THR A 49 2.38 4.56 -3.20
CA THR A 49 2.87 4.74 -4.56
C THR A 49 2.52 3.56 -5.46
N ILE A 50 2.10 3.84 -6.69
CA ILE A 50 1.97 2.86 -7.77
C ILE A 50 2.57 3.48 -9.03
N ASN A 51 3.54 2.78 -9.64
CA ASN A 51 4.35 3.29 -10.76
C ASN A 51 5.07 4.61 -10.44
N GLY A 52 5.53 4.78 -9.19
CA GLY A 52 6.21 6.00 -8.72
C GLY A 52 5.29 7.21 -8.52
N PHE A 53 4.00 7.09 -8.84
CA PHE A 53 3.01 8.14 -8.59
C PHE A 53 2.28 7.92 -7.28
N GLY A 54 1.98 9.00 -6.58
CA GLY A 54 1.13 8.94 -5.38
C GLY A 54 -0.23 8.33 -5.72
N TRP A 55 -0.65 7.38 -4.89
CA TRP A 55 -1.91 6.66 -5.03
C TRP A 55 -2.65 6.70 -3.70
N THR A 56 -3.95 6.95 -3.73
CA THR A 56 -4.80 6.98 -2.53
C THR A 56 -6.13 6.35 -2.87
N PHE A 57 -6.53 5.35 -2.09
CA PHE A 57 -7.80 4.68 -2.24
C PHE A 57 -8.98 5.65 -2.07
N LYS A 58 -9.92 5.63 -3.00
CA LYS A 58 -11.14 6.46 -2.95
C LYS A 58 -12.42 5.67 -3.02
N SER A 59 -12.47 4.65 -3.86
CA SER A 59 -13.59 3.71 -3.92
C SER A 59 -13.14 2.40 -4.53
N GLY A 60 -13.99 1.40 -4.42
CA GLY A 60 -13.71 0.07 -4.95
C GLY A 60 -14.86 -0.86 -4.63
N ARG A 61 -14.72 -2.09 -5.10
CA ARG A 61 -15.76 -3.11 -4.92
C ARG A 61 -15.20 -4.48 -4.62
N VAL A 62 -16.08 -5.29 -4.11
CA VAL A 62 -15.92 -6.73 -3.98
C VAL A 62 -17.05 -7.41 -4.75
N THR A 63 -16.71 -8.31 -5.66
CA THR A 63 -17.67 -9.12 -6.44
C THR A 63 -17.36 -10.60 -6.30
N THR A 64 -18.31 -11.48 -6.60
CA THR A 64 -18.02 -12.92 -6.75
C THR A 64 -16.93 -13.12 -7.79
N SER A 65 -15.90 -13.89 -7.46
CA SER A 65 -14.85 -14.16 -8.44
C SER A 65 -15.38 -15.04 -9.56
N THR A 66 -15.09 -14.66 -10.81
CA THR A 66 -15.43 -15.45 -12.00
C THR A 66 -14.54 -16.68 -12.17
N PHE A 67 -13.41 -16.74 -11.46
CA PHE A 67 -12.40 -17.80 -11.59
C PHE A 67 -12.43 -18.81 -10.45
N ASP A 68 -12.91 -18.42 -9.27
CA ASP A 68 -13.01 -19.27 -8.09
C ASP A 68 -14.24 -18.90 -7.26
N ASN A 69 -15.27 -19.74 -7.31
CA ASN A 69 -16.54 -19.50 -6.60
C ASN A 69 -16.39 -19.45 -5.07
N ASN A 70 -15.24 -19.83 -4.51
CA ASN A 70 -14.96 -19.73 -3.08
C ASN A 70 -14.25 -18.44 -2.69
N LYS A 71 -13.94 -17.58 -3.66
CA LYS A 71 -13.26 -16.30 -3.46
C LYS A 71 -14.08 -15.16 -4.03
N LEU A 72 -13.78 -13.98 -3.53
CA LEU A 72 -14.24 -12.73 -4.10
C LEU A 72 -13.12 -12.05 -4.84
N SER A 73 -13.47 -11.32 -5.88
CA SER A 73 -12.59 -10.40 -6.59
C SER A 73 -12.68 -9.04 -5.91
N PHE A 74 -11.53 -8.50 -5.54
CA PHE A 74 -11.37 -7.20 -4.91
C PHE A 74 -10.78 -6.25 -5.96
N ASP A 75 -11.34 -5.06 -6.06
CA ASP A 75 -10.92 -4.03 -7.01
C ASP A 75 -10.90 -2.68 -6.29
N PHE A 76 -9.72 -2.08 -6.20
CA PHE A 76 -9.47 -0.83 -5.49
C PHE A 76 -9.04 0.27 -6.47
N TRP A 77 -9.64 1.45 -6.38
CA TRP A 77 -9.44 2.56 -7.30
C TRP A 77 -8.99 3.85 -6.61
N GLU A 78 -8.17 4.64 -7.31
CA GLU A 78 -7.81 6.01 -6.93
C GLU A 78 -8.81 7.07 -7.44
N THR A 79 -9.82 6.64 -8.20
CA THR A 79 -10.95 7.46 -8.62
C THR A 79 -12.13 7.22 -7.68
N TYR A 80 -12.94 8.25 -7.47
CA TYR A 80 -14.16 8.12 -6.70
C TYR A 80 -15.31 7.74 -7.63
N GLU A 81 -16.00 6.65 -7.29
CA GLU A 81 -17.19 6.19 -7.98
C GLU A 81 -18.36 6.22 -6.98
N ALA A 82 -19.44 6.93 -7.32
CA ALA A 82 -20.58 7.12 -6.43
C ALA A 82 -21.34 5.81 -6.17
N ASP A 83 -21.33 4.90 -7.15
CA ASP A 83 -21.88 3.56 -7.04
C ASP A 83 -20.89 2.55 -7.64
N PRO A 84 -19.94 2.04 -6.82
CA PRO A 84 -18.95 1.07 -7.27
C PRO A 84 -19.56 -0.21 -7.88
N CYS A 85 -20.81 -0.54 -7.55
CA CYS A 85 -21.45 -1.76 -8.01
C CYS A 85 -22.06 -1.66 -9.42
N SER A 86 -22.35 -0.45 -9.91
CA SER A 86 -22.80 -0.25 -11.30
C SER A 86 -21.67 -0.01 -12.29
N VAL A 87 -20.44 0.19 -11.82
CA VAL A 87 -19.26 0.43 -12.67
C VAL A 87 -18.80 -0.89 -13.32
N PHE A 88 -18.87 -1.03 -14.64
CA PHE A 88 -18.30 -2.21 -15.31
C PHE A 88 -16.77 -2.17 -15.34
N ILE A 89 -16.23 -1.03 -15.79
CA ILE A 89 -14.80 -0.71 -15.86
C ILE A 89 -14.60 0.63 -15.17
N SER A 90 -13.69 0.67 -14.19
CA SER A 90 -13.34 1.93 -13.52
C SER A 90 -12.60 2.87 -14.46
N SER A 91 -12.80 4.17 -14.24
CA SER A 91 -12.03 5.24 -14.90
C SER A 91 -10.60 5.38 -14.35
N SER A 92 -10.21 4.51 -13.41
CA SER A 92 -8.91 4.54 -12.74
C SER A 92 -7.78 4.01 -13.61
N ASN A 93 -6.71 4.80 -13.72
CA ASN A 93 -5.49 4.42 -14.43
C ASN A 93 -4.53 3.57 -13.59
N ARG A 94 -4.77 3.46 -12.28
CA ARG A 94 -3.99 2.67 -11.32
C ARG A 94 -4.92 2.00 -10.34
N SER A 95 -5.00 0.67 -10.37
CA SER A 95 -5.83 -0.12 -9.48
C SER A 95 -5.02 -1.17 -8.73
N ILE A 96 -5.62 -1.65 -7.64
CA ILE A 96 -5.16 -2.86 -6.96
C ILE A 96 -6.23 -3.91 -7.20
N LEU A 97 -5.82 -5.09 -7.64
CA LEU A 97 -6.70 -6.23 -7.88
C LEU A 97 -6.31 -7.36 -6.94
N GLY A 98 -7.27 -8.14 -6.48
CA GLY A 98 -6.97 -9.31 -5.65
C GLY A 98 -8.09 -10.31 -5.60
N SER A 99 -7.79 -11.51 -5.11
CA SER A 99 -8.81 -12.54 -4.89
C SER A 99 -8.65 -13.21 -3.53
N PHE A 100 -9.62 -13.03 -2.64
CA PHE A 100 -9.57 -13.48 -1.26
C PHE A 100 -10.90 -14.12 -0.83
N PRO A 101 -10.90 -15.04 0.15
CA PRO A 101 -12.13 -15.55 0.74
C PRO A 101 -12.97 -14.43 1.40
N LEU A 102 -14.30 -14.51 1.34
CA LEU A 102 -15.20 -13.64 2.11
C LEU A 102 -15.26 -14.08 3.58
N LYS A 103 -14.15 -13.92 4.28
CA LYS A 103 -14.04 -14.29 5.68
C LYS A 103 -13.10 -13.35 6.40
N ARG A 104 -13.45 -12.96 7.63
CA ARG A 104 -12.54 -12.23 8.50
C ARG A 104 -11.26 -13.03 8.75
N GLY A 105 -10.12 -12.36 8.79
CA GLY A 105 -8.83 -13.00 9.00
C GLY A 105 -7.67 -12.24 8.39
N GLU A 106 -6.48 -12.74 8.67
CA GLU A 106 -5.23 -12.26 8.09
C GLU A 106 -4.80 -13.18 6.94
N TYR A 107 -4.45 -12.56 5.82
CA TYR A 107 -4.05 -13.20 4.58
C TYR A 107 -2.66 -12.71 4.19
N PRO A 108 -1.59 -13.38 4.67
CA PRO A 108 -0.23 -13.08 4.24
C PRO A 108 -0.07 -13.28 2.74
N PHE A 109 0.67 -12.39 2.09
CA PHE A 109 0.89 -12.51 0.66
C PHE A 109 1.93 -13.57 0.31
N SER A 110 1.74 -14.19 -0.85
CA SER A 110 2.52 -15.28 -1.41
C SER A 110 2.20 -15.44 -2.91
N LEU A 111 2.90 -16.33 -3.61
CA LEU A 111 2.60 -16.64 -5.01
C LEU A 111 1.17 -17.17 -5.22
N SER A 112 0.56 -17.79 -4.22
CA SER A 112 -0.83 -18.31 -4.29
C SER A 112 -1.89 -17.35 -3.74
N GLN A 113 -1.47 -16.29 -3.05
CA GLN A 113 -2.34 -15.32 -2.41
C GLN A 113 -1.66 -13.96 -2.50
N ASN A 114 -1.98 -13.15 -3.49
CA ASN A 114 -1.34 -11.86 -3.72
C ASN A 114 -2.38 -10.82 -4.12
N VAL A 115 -1.92 -9.59 -4.23
CA VAL A 115 -2.59 -8.55 -4.99
C VAL A 115 -1.77 -8.21 -6.23
N THR A 116 -2.43 -7.64 -7.24
CA THR A 116 -1.80 -7.12 -8.43
C THR A 116 -1.93 -5.61 -8.41
N PHE A 117 -0.83 -4.88 -8.59
CA PHE A 117 -0.92 -3.48 -8.98
C PHE A 117 -1.03 -3.43 -10.50
N ALA A 118 -2.14 -2.87 -10.98
CA ALA A 118 -2.43 -2.75 -12.40
C ALA A 118 -2.44 -1.28 -12.78
N PHE A 119 -1.71 -0.90 -13.83
CA PHE A 119 -1.64 0.49 -14.25
C PHE A 119 -1.29 0.67 -15.72
N GLU A 120 -1.66 1.82 -16.27
CA GLU A 120 -1.34 2.22 -17.64
C GLU A 120 0.05 2.89 -17.72
N GLU A 121 0.84 2.46 -18.70
CA GLU A 121 2.14 3.00 -19.07
C GLU A 121 2.00 4.19 -20.03
N GLN A 122 3.09 4.93 -20.25
CA GLN A 122 3.08 6.10 -21.14
C GLN A 122 2.73 5.78 -22.59
N ASP A 123 2.97 4.54 -23.03
CA ASP A 123 2.64 4.07 -24.38
C ASP A 123 1.19 3.55 -24.52
N GLY A 124 0.40 3.65 -23.44
CA GLY A 124 -0.97 3.15 -23.37
C GLY A 124 -1.08 1.64 -23.12
N SER A 125 0.04 0.94 -22.92
CA SER A 125 0.01 -0.46 -22.49
C SER A 125 -0.35 -0.57 -21.01
N TYR A 126 -0.88 -1.72 -20.59
CA TYR A 126 -1.18 -2.00 -19.18
C TYR A 126 -0.15 -2.96 -18.60
N LEU A 127 0.46 -2.57 -17.49
CA LEU A 127 1.37 -3.41 -16.71
C LEU A 127 0.67 -3.98 -15.49
N ASN A 128 1.04 -5.21 -15.12
CA ASN A 128 0.52 -5.92 -13.96
C ASN A 128 1.69 -6.41 -13.10
N LEU A 129 1.80 -5.91 -11.87
CA LEU A 129 2.83 -6.31 -10.91
C LEU A 129 2.22 -7.19 -9.82
N PHE A 130 2.61 -8.46 -9.76
CA PHE A 130 2.15 -9.40 -8.73
C PHE A 130 2.90 -9.16 -7.42
N VAL A 131 2.18 -8.70 -6.41
CA VAL A 131 2.73 -8.30 -5.11
C VAL A 131 2.61 -9.44 -4.10
N THR A 132 3.72 -10.10 -3.83
CA THR A 132 3.77 -11.24 -2.89
C THR A 132 4.29 -10.87 -1.50
N ASP A 133 4.71 -9.63 -1.29
CA ASP A 133 5.24 -9.15 -0.02
C ASP A 133 4.25 -8.17 0.63
N GLY A 134 3.78 -8.54 1.82
CA GLY A 134 2.71 -7.85 2.50
C GLY A 134 1.64 -8.79 3.07
N ARG A 135 0.49 -8.22 3.40
CA ARG A 135 -0.69 -8.94 3.87
C ARG A 135 -1.95 -8.08 3.75
N LEU A 136 -3.08 -8.76 3.69
CA LEU A 136 -4.40 -8.17 3.82
C LEU A 136 -5.07 -8.70 5.09
N ILE A 137 -5.73 -7.82 5.85
CA ILE A 137 -6.51 -8.17 7.02
C ILE A 137 -7.95 -7.75 6.74
N ILE A 138 -8.88 -8.71 6.77
CA ILE A 138 -10.31 -8.43 6.74
C ILE A 138 -10.78 -8.34 8.19
N ASP A 139 -11.04 -7.11 8.63
CA ASP A 139 -11.43 -6.82 10.01
C ASP A 139 -12.95 -7.03 10.18
N ASP A 140 -13.76 -6.54 9.24
CA ASP A 140 -15.21 -6.61 9.31
C ASP A 140 -15.88 -6.86 7.95
N ILE A 141 -17.03 -7.53 8.00
CA ILE A 141 -17.90 -7.81 6.85
C ILE A 141 -19.33 -7.60 7.36
N ASP A 142 -20.03 -6.63 6.80
CA ASP A 142 -21.41 -6.32 7.14
C ASP A 142 -22.22 -6.11 5.87
N GLY A 143 -23.12 -7.04 5.54
CA GLY A 143 -24.12 -6.94 4.48
C GLY A 143 -23.56 -6.50 3.12
N SER A 144 -23.48 -5.18 2.92
CA SER A 144 -23.03 -4.49 1.72
C SER A 144 -21.62 -3.88 1.82
N THR A 145 -20.90 -4.06 2.92
CA THR A 145 -19.60 -3.42 3.17
C THR A 145 -18.57 -4.41 3.73
N LEU A 146 -17.33 -4.25 3.27
CA LEU A 146 -16.17 -4.97 3.78
C LEU A 146 -15.12 -3.95 4.23
N ARG A 147 -14.66 -4.07 5.47
CA ARG A 147 -13.61 -3.21 6.05
C ARG A 147 -12.36 -4.01 6.34
N GLY A 148 -11.23 -3.42 6.07
CA GLY A 148 -9.96 -4.09 6.28
C GLY A 148 -8.77 -3.17 6.20
N ARG A 149 -7.61 -3.80 6.27
CA ARG A 149 -6.30 -3.18 6.27
C ARG A 149 -5.37 -3.93 5.37
N MET A 150 -4.47 -3.24 4.69
CA MET A 150 -3.51 -3.86 3.80
C MET A 150 -2.15 -3.18 3.93
N VAL A 151 -1.10 -3.97 3.77
CA VAL A 151 0.23 -3.50 3.37
C VAL A 151 0.65 -4.36 2.20
N ALA A 152 1.03 -3.74 1.09
CA ALA A 152 1.42 -4.41 -0.14
C ALA A 152 2.65 -3.69 -0.68
N ASN A 153 3.73 -4.42 -0.94
CA ASN A 153 4.99 -3.83 -1.34
C ASN A 153 5.68 -4.69 -2.39
N TYR A 154 5.99 -4.07 -3.52
CA TYR A 154 6.73 -4.70 -4.61
C TYR A 154 8.16 -4.14 -4.67
N ASP A 155 8.29 -2.81 -4.69
CA ASP A 155 9.54 -2.06 -4.63
C ASP A 155 9.27 -0.64 -4.07
N SER A 156 10.25 0.28 -4.19
CA SER A 156 10.11 1.66 -3.69
C SER A 156 9.06 2.50 -4.43
N ASP A 157 8.76 2.16 -5.67
CA ASP A 157 7.83 2.89 -6.54
C ASP A 157 6.44 2.27 -6.53
N ASN A 158 6.29 1.13 -5.86
CA ASN A 158 5.11 0.30 -5.84
C ASN A 158 4.90 -0.24 -4.42
N SER A 159 4.31 0.58 -3.56
CA SER A 159 3.99 0.21 -2.19
C SER A 159 2.74 0.93 -1.69
N VAL A 160 1.84 0.22 -1.01
CA VAL A 160 0.70 0.84 -0.32
C VAL A 160 0.52 0.29 1.07
N SER A 161 -0.03 1.10 1.96
CA SER A 161 -0.41 0.68 3.31
C SER A 161 -1.59 1.50 3.82
N GLY A 162 -2.49 0.87 4.57
CA GLY A 162 -3.57 1.58 5.28
C GLY A 162 -4.86 0.77 5.40
N GLU A 163 -5.92 1.48 5.72
CA GLU A 163 -7.29 1.04 5.96
C GLU A 163 -8.18 1.30 4.74
N PHE A 164 -9.13 0.41 4.48
CA PHE A 164 -10.06 0.52 3.38
C PHE A 164 -11.47 0.06 3.77
N GLU A 165 -12.45 0.57 3.04
CA GLU A 165 -13.83 0.11 3.05
C GLU A 165 -14.28 -0.10 1.59
N LEU A 166 -14.77 -1.29 1.27
CA LEU A 166 -15.25 -1.65 -0.07
C LEU A 166 -16.73 -1.98 -0.04
N ALA A 167 -17.43 -1.65 -1.12
CA ALA A 167 -18.79 -2.10 -1.35
C ALA A 167 -18.80 -3.58 -1.76
N ILE A 168 -19.65 -4.39 -1.14
CA ILE A 168 -19.92 -5.77 -1.55
C ILE A 168 -21.08 -5.73 -2.55
N CYS A 169 -20.78 -6.07 -3.80
CA CYS A 169 -21.74 -6.07 -4.89
C CYS A 169 -22.35 -7.46 -5.03
N THR A 170 -23.58 -7.61 -4.55
CA THR A 170 -24.39 -8.80 -4.81
C THR A 170 -24.82 -8.78 -6.27
N GLN A 171 -24.45 -9.82 -7.03
CA GLN A 171 -25.04 -10.07 -8.34
C GLN A 171 -26.46 -10.64 -8.20
#